data_AF-A0A1I1QCP3-F1
#
_entry.id   AF-A0A1I1QCP3-F1
#
_cell.length_a   1.000
_cell.length_b   1.000
_cell.length_c   1.000
_cell.angle_alpha   90.00
_cell.angle_beta   90.00
_cell.angle_gamma   90.00
#
_symmetry.space_group_name_H-M   'P 1'
#
loop_
_entity.id
_entity.type
_entity.pdbx_description
1 polymer ?
#
loop_
_entity_poly.entity_id
_entity_poly.type
_entity_poly.pdbx_seq_one_letter_code
_entity_poly.pdbx_strand_id
1 'polypeptide(L)'
;MEKLNTINKLLALKRKDKFSAEEWERRGVNPSSSELCEQLTLLFNDALDALIKAVENNASGRQLKSILSQHLSGFSKSDYDTEEREFITDLFYKLASILNIEFKHQLNNWLYGIVLGTLIRISSLFRKARVVVETLSQECSNCKIQLDTFILERGDDIPDLCWDIIQCDSCNEYNLLNKGPHIRELRFGNYRWIEQLSKDEFSEEQALVRLEQIKYFRKK
;
A
#
# COMPACT_ATOMS: atom_id res chain seq x y z
N MET A 1 4.49 20.09 -29.28
CA MET A 1 3.44 19.06 -29.37
C MET A 1 3.46 18.13 -28.14
N GLU A 2 4.64 17.69 -27.69
CA GLU A 2 4.82 16.85 -26.49
C GLU A 2 4.31 17.52 -25.19
N LYS A 3 4.65 18.79 -24.96
CA LYS A 3 4.18 19.57 -23.79
C LYS A 3 2.66 19.61 -23.63
N LEU A 4 1.92 19.92 -24.69
CA LEU A 4 0.46 19.98 -24.65
C LEU A 4 -0.16 18.62 -24.37
N ASN A 5 0.42 17.55 -24.92
CA ASN A 5 0.02 16.18 -24.64
C ASN A 5 0.23 15.82 -23.16
N THR A 6 1.38 16.16 -22.58
CA THR A 6 1.67 15.96 -21.15
C THR A 6 0.67 16.69 -20.27
N ILE A 7 0.43 17.99 -20.53
CA ILE A 7 -0.54 18.79 -19.78
C ILE A 7 -1.95 18.18 -19.88
N ASN A 8 -2.39 17.77 -21.07
CA ASN A 8 -3.70 17.14 -21.26
C ASN A 8 -3.85 15.84 -20.46
N LYS A 9 -2.81 15.01 -20.40
CA LYS A 9 -2.80 13.78 -19.58
C LYS A 9 -2.89 14.08 -18.08
N LEU A 10 -2.18 15.09 -17.59
CA LEU A 10 -2.26 15.52 -16.19
C LEU A 10 -3.64 16.10 -15.85
N LEU A 11 -4.21 16.93 -16.72
CA LEU A 11 -5.56 17.47 -16.55
C LEU A 11 -6.63 16.37 -16.57
N ALA A 12 -6.47 15.36 -17.44
CA ALA A 12 -7.36 14.20 -17.47
C ALA A 12 -7.30 13.41 -16.16
N LEU A 13 -6.11 13.24 -15.57
CA LEU A 13 -5.96 12.65 -14.25
C LEU A 13 -6.63 13.50 -13.17
N LYS A 14 -6.45 14.82 -13.19
CA LYS A 14 -7.03 15.73 -12.19
C LYS A 14 -8.55 15.65 -12.15
N ARG A 15 -9.19 15.62 -13.32
CA ARG A 15 -10.66 15.52 -13.45
C ARG A 15 -11.23 14.18 -13.00
N LYS A 16 -10.41 13.14 -12.96
CA LYS A 16 -10.84 11.82 -12.50
C LYS A 16 -10.95 11.81 -10.98
N ASP A 17 -12.03 11.23 -10.48
CA ASP A 17 -12.09 10.79 -9.09
C ASP A 17 -11.16 9.57 -8.94
N LYS A 18 -10.00 9.83 -8.36
CA LYS A 18 -8.87 8.88 -8.35
C LYS A 18 -9.00 7.89 -7.21
N PHE A 19 -9.77 8.22 -6.17
CA PHE A 19 -9.92 7.45 -4.94
C PHE A 19 -11.39 7.07 -4.73
N SER A 20 -12.18 7.01 -5.81
CA SER A 20 -13.56 6.55 -5.77
C SER A 20 -13.63 5.08 -5.35
N ALA A 21 -14.77 4.65 -4.80
CA ALA A 21 -14.99 3.25 -4.46
C ALA A 21 -14.74 2.31 -5.64
N GLU A 22 -15.08 2.72 -6.86
CA GLU A 22 -14.83 1.95 -8.09
C GLU A 22 -13.32 1.78 -8.37
N GLU A 23 -12.49 2.78 -8.10
CA GLU A 23 -11.04 2.68 -8.29
C GLU A 23 -10.38 1.74 -7.28
N TRP A 24 -10.87 1.75 -6.03
CA TRP A 24 -10.47 0.78 -5.00
C TRP A 24 -10.91 -0.64 -5.38
N GLU A 25 -12.17 -0.81 -5.78
CA GLU A 25 -12.71 -2.10 -6.20
C GLU A 25 -11.97 -2.66 -7.42
N ARG A 26 -11.63 -1.83 -8.42
CA ARG A 26 -10.85 -2.27 -9.57
C ARG A 26 -9.47 -2.80 -9.18
N ARG A 27 -8.91 -2.32 -8.07
CA ARG A 27 -7.65 -2.80 -7.49
C ARG A 27 -7.84 -4.05 -6.63
N GLY A 28 -9.08 -4.48 -6.37
CA GLY A 28 -9.41 -5.61 -5.52
C GLY A 28 -9.29 -5.30 -4.03
N VAL A 29 -9.36 -4.02 -3.65
CA VAL A 29 -9.20 -3.53 -2.28
C VAL A 29 -10.46 -2.81 -1.82
N ASN A 30 -10.69 -2.77 -0.50
CA ASN A 30 -11.84 -2.04 0.02
C ASN A 30 -11.54 -0.54 -0.03
N PRO A 31 -12.54 0.32 -0.31
CA PRO A 31 -12.33 1.75 -0.21
C PRO A 31 -11.95 2.16 1.22
N SER A 32 -10.95 3.03 1.35
CA SER A 32 -10.69 3.75 2.60
C SER A 32 -11.90 4.63 2.98
N SER A 33 -11.87 5.21 4.19
CA SER A 33 -12.92 6.13 4.63
C SER A 33 -13.09 7.30 3.66
N SER A 34 -14.30 7.88 3.63
CA SER A 34 -14.60 9.05 2.80
C SER A 34 -13.66 10.22 3.09
N GLU A 35 -13.39 10.48 4.37
CA GLU A 35 -12.50 11.56 4.82
C GLU A 35 -11.08 11.35 4.31
N LEU A 36 -10.58 10.11 4.37
CA LEU A 36 -9.25 9.79 3.88
C LEU A 36 -9.17 9.88 2.36
N CYS A 37 -10.19 9.41 1.64
CA CYS A 37 -10.27 9.53 0.18
C CYS A 37 -10.30 11.00 -0.28
N GLU A 38 -11.01 11.86 0.45
CA GLU A 38 -11.01 13.31 0.20
C GLU A 38 -9.62 13.92 0.44
N GLN A 39 -8.98 13.58 1.56
CA GLN A 39 -7.63 14.06 1.89
C GLN A 39 -6.60 13.63 0.82
N LEU A 40 -6.63 12.36 0.42
CA LEU A 40 -5.77 11.82 -0.63
C LEU A 40 -6.02 12.53 -1.97
N THR A 41 -7.28 12.81 -2.29
CA THR A 41 -7.66 13.55 -3.49
C THR A 41 -7.08 14.96 -3.49
N LEU A 42 -7.16 15.68 -2.36
CA LEU A 42 -6.61 17.03 -2.23
C LEU A 42 -5.09 17.02 -2.41
N LEU A 43 -4.37 16.21 -1.64
CA LEU A 43 -2.90 16.12 -1.70
C LEU A 43 -2.40 15.75 -3.10
N PHE A 44 -3.09 14.84 -3.78
CA PHE A 44 -2.71 14.42 -5.11
C PHE A 44 -3.04 15.46 -6.18
N ASN A 45 -4.17 16.16 -6.04
CA ASN A 45 -4.53 17.26 -6.94
C ASN A 45 -3.56 18.44 -6.80
N ASP A 46 -3.06 18.72 -5.60
CA ASP A 46 -2.01 19.72 -5.38
C ASP A 46 -0.72 19.35 -6.12
N ALA A 47 -0.33 18.07 -6.09
CA ALA A 47 0.81 17.58 -6.87
C ALA A 47 0.60 17.76 -8.38
N LEU A 48 -0.60 17.45 -8.88
CA LEU A 48 -0.96 17.66 -10.29
C LEU A 48 -0.87 19.14 -10.68
N ASP A 49 -1.37 20.06 -9.84
CA ASP A 49 -1.34 21.49 -10.12
C ASP A 49 0.08 22.05 -10.15
N ALA A 50 0.93 21.63 -9.21
CA ALA A 50 2.33 22.00 -9.21
C ALA A 50 3.06 21.51 -10.48
N LEU A 51 2.78 20.27 -10.91
CA LEU A 51 3.39 19.69 -12.12
C LEU A 51 2.87 20.33 -13.40
N ILE A 52 1.57 20.61 -13.52
CA ILE A 52 1.00 21.32 -14.67
C ILE A 52 1.66 22.68 -14.81
N LYS A 53 1.71 23.46 -13.72
CA LYS A 53 2.35 24.78 -13.70
C LYS A 53 3.85 24.69 -14.05
N ALA A 54 4.55 23.67 -13.58
CA ALA A 54 5.96 23.48 -13.89
C ALA A 54 6.19 23.15 -15.37
N VAL A 55 5.37 22.27 -15.94
CA VAL A 55 5.42 21.94 -17.37
C VAL A 55 5.09 23.17 -18.22
N GLU A 56 4.07 23.95 -17.84
CA GLU A 56 3.73 25.23 -18.46
C GLU A 56 4.90 26.21 -18.47
N ASN A 57 5.70 26.23 -17.42
CA ASN A 57 6.90 27.05 -17.29
C ASN A 57 8.18 26.39 -17.86
N ASN A 58 8.05 25.30 -18.61
CA ASN A 58 9.17 24.57 -19.23
C ASN A 58 10.22 24.08 -18.21
N ALA A 59 9.77 23.63 -17.04
CA ALA A 59 10.65 23.01 -16.05
C ALA A 59 11.39 21.81 -16.64
N SER A 60 12.69 21.71 -16.32
CA SER A 60 13.54 20.57 -16.67
C SER A 60 13.08 19.28 -15.96
N GLY A 61 13.49 18.12 -16.49
CA GLY A 61 13.21 16.82 -15.86
C GLY A 61 13.71 16.74 -14.41
N ARG A 62 14.82 17.41 -14.08
CA ARG A 62 15.33 17.51 -12.70
C ARG A 62 14.38 18.30 -11.79
N GLN A 63 13.85 19.42 -12.27
CA GLN A 63 12.89 20.23 -11.51
C GLN A 63 11.59 19.48 -11.30
N LEU A 64 11.07 18.81 -12.35
CA LEU A 64 9.86 18.00 -12.25
C LEU A 64 10.04 16.82 -11.27
N LYS A 65 11.21 16.16 -11.28
CA LYS A 65 11.56 15.10 -10.32
C LYS A 65 11.63 15.62 -8.89
N SER A 66 12.13 16.84 -8.70
CA SER A 66 12.14 17.51 -7.39
C SER A 66 10.73 17.77 -6.89
N ILE A 67 9.84 18.27 -7.76
CA ILE A 67 8.43 18.52 -7.42
C ILE A 67 7.73 17.21 -7.04
N LEU A 68 7.90 16.15 -7.82
CA LEU A 68 7.35 14.82 -7.48
C LEU A 68 7.84 14.34 -6.09
N SER A 69 9.13 14.51 -5.78
CA SER A 69 9.71 14.09 -4.50
C SER A 69 9.13 14.89 -3.34
N GLN A 70 9.02 16.21 -3.50
CA GLN A 70 8.44 17.10 -2.50
C GLN A 70 6.99 16.72 -2.20
N HIS A 71 6.16 16.53 -3.21
CA HIS A 71 4.76 16.17 -3.01
C HIS A 71 4.60 14.75 -2.44
N LEU A 72 5.42 13.78 -2.87
CA LEU A 72 5.41 12.43 -2.28
C LEU A 72 5.75 12.48 -0.78
N SER A 73 6.70 13.32 -0.38
CA SER A 73 7.06 13.48 1.04
C SER A 73 5.96 14.13 1.90
N GLY A 74 4.97 14.78 1.27
CA GLY A 74 3.78 15.29 1.95
C GLY A 74 2.82 14.20 2.42
N PHE A 75 2.95 12.98 1.88
CA PHE A 75 2.23 11.81 2.36
C PHE A 75 3.05 11.18 3.50
N SER A 76 2.60 11.39 4.74
CA SER A 76 3.20 10.77 5.92
C SER A 76 2.92 9.26 5.90
N LYS A 77 3.95 8.45 5.68
CA LYS A 77 3.82 6.99 5.53
C LYS A 77 3.05 6.33 6.69
N SER A 78 3.24 6.80 7.92
CA SER A 78 2.60 6.25 9.12
C SER A 78 1.08 6.35 9.11
N ASP A 79 0.53 7.25 8.30
CA ASP A 79 -0.89 7.59 8.31
C ASP A 79 -1.71 6.65 7.42
N TYR A 80 -1.02 5.82 6.64
CA TYR A 80 -1.59 4.96 5.63
C TYR A 80 -1.28 3.50 5.92
N ASP A 81 -2.21 2.61 5.60
CA ASP A 81 -1.97 1.17 5.57
C ASP A 81 -1.19 0.73 4.31
N THR A 82 -1.04 -0.57 4.10
CA THR A 82 -0.30 -1.09 2.95
C THR A 82 -1.01 -0.81 1.63
N GLU A 83 -2.33 -0.97 1.57
CA GLU A 83 -3.13 -0.82 0.35
C GLU A 83 -3.14 0.64 -0.10
N GLU A 84 -3.30 1.56 0.85
CA GLU A 84 -3.24 3.01 0.65
C GLU A 84 -1.86 3.47 0.16
N ARG A 85 -0.79 2.98 0.78
CA ARG A 85 0.59 3.30 0.34
C ARG A 85 0.85 2.80 -1.07
N GLU A 86 0.40 1.59 -1.42
CA GLU A 86 0.52 1.08 -2.78
C GLU A 86 -0.28 1.93 -3.77
N PHE A 87 -1.50 2.34 -3.40
CA PHE A 87 -2.34 3.21 -4.23
C PHE A 87 -1.66 4.55 -4.52
N ILE A 88 -1.11 5.20 -3.50
CA ILE A 88 -0.35 6.46 -3.62
C ILE A 88 0.85 6.25 -4.53
N THR A 89 1.64 5.20 -4.28
CA THR A 89 2.87 4.89 -5.03
C THR A 89 2.58 4.69 -6.53
N ASP A 90 1.53 3.95 -6.85
CA ASP A 90 1.07 3.72 -8.23
C ASP A 90 0.68 5.02 -8.94
N LEU A 91 -0.04 5.90 -8.24
CA LEU A 91 -0.46 7.17 -8.81
C LEU A 91 0.76 8.06 -9.08
N PHE A 92 1.73 8.12 -8.18
CA PHE A 92 2.98 8.85 -8.41
C PHE A 92 3.84 8.22 -9.51
N TYR A 93 3.85 6.89 -9.64
CA TYR A 93 4.47 6.22 -10.78
C TYR A 93 3.83 6.62 -12.10
N LYS A 94 2.50 6.74 -12.13
CA LYS A 94 1.76 7.21 -13.30
C LYS A 94 2.12 8.66 -13.67
N LEU A 95 2.27 9.55 -12.69
CA LEU A 95 2.75 10.91 -12.91
C LEU A 95 4.17 10.91 -13.51
N ALA A 96 5.09 10.17 -12.90
CA ALA A 96 6.45 10.04 -13.38
C ALA A 96 6.52 9.52 -14.83
N SER A 97 5.68 8.54 -15.15
CA SER A 97 5.56 7.99 -16.51
C SER A 97 5.02 9.00 -17.52
N ILE A 98 4.00 9.80 -17.15
CA ILE A 98 3.47 10.89 -18.01
C ILE A 98 4.54 11.94 -18.29
N LEU A 99 5.39 12.22 -17.30
CA LEU A 99 6.47 13.20 -17.38
C LEU A 99 7.78 12.65 -17.96
N ASN A 100 7.84 11.34 -18.27
CA ASN A 100 9.04 10.62 -18.69
C ASN A 100 10.22 10.78 -17.70
N ILE A 101 9.95 10.59 -16.41
CA ILE A 101 10.93 10.72 -15.31
C ILE A 101 11.18 9.37 -14.66
N GLU A 102 12.45 9.00 -14.51
CA GLU A 102 12.82 7.86 -13.69
C GLU A 102 12.63 8.16 -12.20
N PHE A 103 11.68 7.47 -11.57
CA PHE A 103 11.25 7.76 -10.19
C PHE A 103 11.12 6.52 -9.28
N LYS A 104 11.52 5.34 -9.78
CA LYS A 104 11.35 4.07 -9.05
C LYS A 104 12.07 4.05 -7.70
N HIS A 105 13.27 4.61 -7.62
CA HIS A 105 14.05 4.65 -6.38
C HIS A 105 13.33 5.45 -5.27
N GLN A 106 12.78 6.61 -5.61
CA GLN A 106 12.02 7.46 -4.68
C GLN A 106 10.77 6.74 -4.16
N LEU A 107 10.06 6.07 -5.06
CA LEU A 107 8.86 5.29 -4.74
C LEU A 107 9.18 4.12 -3.81
N ASN A 108 10.20 3.32 -4.14
CA ASN A 108 10.64 2.20 -3.30
C ASN A 108 11.07 2.69 -1.91
N ASN A 109 11.85 3.78 -1.85
CA ASN A 109 12.29 4.34 -0.59
C ASN A 109 11.13 4.86 0.27
N TRP A 110 10.12 5.49 -0.34
CA TRP A 110 8.93 5.92 0.40
C TRP A 110 8.09 4.71 0.87
N LEU A 111 7.82 3.75 -0.02
CA LEU A 111 6.96 2.60 0.25
C LEU A 111 7.57 1.62 1.27
N TYR A 112 8.87 1.32 1.17
CA TYR A 112 9.53 0.29 1.99
C TYR A 112 10.63 0.84 2.91
N GLY A 113 11.14 2.04 2.68
CA GLY A 113 12.36 2.54 3.33
C GLY A 113 13.63 2.11 2.57
N ILE A 114 14.78 2.21 3.23
CA ILE A 114 16.12 1.92 2.64
C ILE A 114 16.40 0.40 2.55
N VAL A 115 15.40 -0.46 2.80
CA VAL A 115 15.63 -1.91 2.84
C VAL A 115 15.77 -2.47 1.42
N LEU A 116 17.01 -2.84 1.08
CA LEU A 116 17.42 -3.55 -0.14
C LEU A 116 16.76 -4.94 -0.19
N GLY A 117 15.62 -5.08 -0.88
CA GLY A 117 15.05 -6.41 -1.13
C GLY A 117 13.75 -6.42 -1.93
N THR A 118 12.91 -5.40 -1.80
CA THR A 118 11.57 -5.43 -2.40
C THR A 118 11.53 -4.67 -3.72
N LEU A 119 11.86 -5.37 -4.82
CA LEU A 119 11.56 -4.88 -6.16
C LEU A 119 10.05 -4.94 -6.37
N ILE A 120 9.39 -3.78 -6.54
CA ILE A 120 7.97 -3.75 -6.90
C ILE A 120 7.79 -4.44 -8.27
N ARG A 121 6.98 -5.50 -8.33
CA ARG A 121 6.26 -5.87 -9.56
C ARG A 121 5.11 -4.89 -9.74
N ILE A 122 5.41 -3.71 -10.33
CA ILE A 122 4.46 -2.61 -10.60
C ILE A 122 3.51 -3.04 -11.72
N SER A 123 2.66 -4.02 -11.44
CA SER A 123 1.66 -4.56 -12.38
C SER A 123 0.22 -4.27 -11.95
N SER A 124 0.02 -3.56 -10.84
CA SER A 124 -1.31 -3.16 -10.31
C SER A 124 -2.14 -2.32 -11.28
N LEU A 125 -1.51 -1.47 -12.12
CA LEU A 125 -2.21 -0.72 -13.18
C LEU A 125 -2.77 -1.61 -14.31
N PHE A 126 -2.33 -2.87 -14.41
CA PHE A 126 -2.76 -3.85 -15.41
C PHE A 126 -3.33 -5.15 -14.80
N ARG A 127 -3.45 -5.24 -13.46
CA ARG A 127 -4.03 -6.42 -12.83
C ARG A 127 -5.55 -6.34 -13.02
N LYS A 128 -6.11 -7.29 -13.77
CA LYS A 128 -7.54 -7.63 -13.71
C LYS A 128 -7.94 -7.76 -12.23
N ALA A 129 -9.18 -7.42 -11.90
CA ALA A 129 -9.76 -7.67 -10.58
C ALA A 129 -9.35 -9.08 -10.11
N ARG A 130 -8.51 -9.12 -9.07
CA ARG A 130 -7.89 -10.36 -8.60
C ARG A 130 -8.98 -11.15 -7.88
N VAL A 131 -9.30 -12.32 -8.41
CA VAL A 131 -10.30 -13.21 -7.83
C VAL A 131 -9.71 -13.81 -6.57
N VAL A 132 -10.42 -13.71 -5.45
CA VAL A 132 -10.06 -14.42 -4.22
C VAL A 132 -10.17 -15.92 -4.51
N VAL A 133 -9.04 -16.64 -4.43
CA VAL A 133 -9.01 -18.08 -4.65
C VAL A 133 -9.36 -18.85 -3.37
N GLU A 134 -9.05 -18.26 -2.22
CA GLU A 134 -9.28 -18.87 -0.90
C GLU A 134 -9.28 -17.78 0.18
N THR A 135 -10.03 -18.01 1.25
CA THR A 135 -10.01 -17.16 2.45
C THR A 135 -9.52 -18.00 3.63
N LEU A 136 -8.42 -17.59 4.25
CA LEU A 136 -8.04 -18.09 5.57
C LEU A 136 -8.72 -17.23 6.62
N SER A 137 -9.30 -17.86 7.64
CA SER A 137 -10.05 -17.17 8.67
C SER A 137 -9.66 -17.69 10.05
N GLN A 138 -9.48 -16.78 11.01
CA GLN A 138 -9.26 -17.11 12.42
C GLN A 138 -10.03 -16.16 13.32
N GLU A 139 -10.44 -16.62 14.50
CA GLU A 139 -11.10 -15.75 15.46
C GLU A 139 -10.11 -14.78 16.13
N CYS A 140 -10.52 -13.51 16.26
CA CYS A 140 -9.86 -12.59 17.16
C CYS A 140 -9.91 -13.13 18.59
N SER A 141 -8.76 -13.21 19.27
CA SER A 141 -8.62 -13.79 20.60
C SER A 141 -9.53 -13.13 21.64
N ASN A 142 -9.86 -11.85 21.45
CA ASN A 142 -10.69 -11.06 22.35
C ASN A 142 -12.16 -10.97 21.88
N CYS A 143 -12.45 -10.30 20.76
CA CYS A 143 -13.84 -10.04 20.34
C CYS A 143 -14.49 -11.14 19.50
N LYS A 144 -13.75 -12.21 19.15
CA LYS A 144 -14.23 -13.36 18.37
C LYS A 144 -14.72 -13.06 16.96
N ILE A 145 -14.56 -11.84 16.44
CA ILE A 145 -14.80 -11.57 15.02
C ILE A 145 -13.81 -12.39 14.17
N GLN A 146 -14.26 -12.87 13.01
CA GLN A 146 -13.41 -13.54 12.04
C GLN A 146 -12.41 -12.55 11.47
N LEU A 147 -11.13 -12.90 11.49
CA LEU A 147 -10.01 -12.13 10.93
C LEU A 147 -9.62 -12.78 9.60
N ASP A 148 -10.06 -12.19 8.50
CA ASP A 148 -9.97 -12.81 7.18
C ASP A 148 -8.70 -12.42 6.42
N THR A 149 -8.07 -13.41 5.81
CA THR A 149 -6.95 -13.26 4.87
C THR A 149 -7.37 -13.80 3.53
N PHE A 150 -7.47 -12.94 2.53
CA PHE A 150 -7.87 -13.32 1.18
C PHE A 150 -6.64 -13.70 0.36
N ILE A 151 -6.52 -14.96 0.00
CA ILE A 151 -5.47 -15.46 -0.88
C ILE A 151 -5.90 -15.19 -2.33
N LEU A 152 -5.00 -14.57 -3.09
CA LEU A 152 -5.22 -14.18 -4.49
C LEU A 152 -4.45 -15.08 -5.46
N GLU A 153 -3.30 -15.62 -5.03
CA GLU A 153 -2.50 -16.57 -5.79
C GLU A 153 -1.75 -17.53 -4.87
N ARG A 154 -1.80 -18.83 -5.18
CA ARG A 154 -0.99 -19.87 -4.54
C ARG A 154 0.32 -20.08 -5.30
N GLY A 155 1.36 -20.53 -4.62
CA GLY A 155 2.65 -20.84 -5.25
C GLY A 155 3.33 -22.02 -4.58
N ASP A 156 3.49 -23.13 -5.30
CA ASP A 156 3.96 -24.40 -4.73
C ASP A 156 5.38 -24.30 -4.12
N ASP A 157 6.22 -23.42 -4.63
CA ASP A 157 7.61 -23.25 -4.18
C ASP A 157 7.79 -22.27 -2.99
N ILE A 158 6.71 -21.82 -2.36
CA ILE A 158 6.77 -20.80 -1.29
C ILE A 158 6.71 -21.48 0.08
N PRO A 159 7.81 -21.49 0.86
CA PRO A 159 7.82 -22.08 2.19
C PRO A 159 7.05 -21.24 3.21
N ASP A 160 6.72 -21.86 4.33
CA ASP A 160 6.13 -21.20 5.49
C ASP A 160 7.23 -20.52 6.32
N LEU A 161 7.39 -19.21 6.13
CA LEU A 161 8.56 -18.48 6.62
C LEU A 161 8.33 -17.65 7.88
N CYS A 162 7.08 -17.39 8.27
CA CYS A 162 6.84 -16.34 9.26
C CYS A 162 5.57 -16.52 10.09
N TRP A 163 5.64 -15.99 11.31
CA TRP A 163 4.50 -15.64 12.14
C TRP A 163 4.21 -14.15 11.96
N ASP A 164 2.94 -13.77 11.81
CA ASP A 164 2.56 -12.36 11.75
C ASP A 164 1.83 -11.94 13.03
N ILE A 165 2.19 -10.79 13.57
CA ILE A 165 1.40 -10.11 14.59
C ILE A 165 0.50 -9.12 13.88
N ILE A 166 -0.81 -9.28 14.10
CA ILE A 166 -1.87 -8.48 13.48
C ILE A 166 -2.71 -7.80 14.56
N GLN A 167 -3.39 -6.71 14.21
CA GLN A 167 -4.30 -5.98 15.08
C GLN A 167 -5.71 -6.00 14.51
N CYS A 168 -6.67 -6.51 15.28
CA CYS A 168 -8.07 -6.55 14.90
C CYS A 168 -8.62 -5.13 14.75
N ASP A 169 -9.28 -4.81 13.63
CA ASP A 169 -9.82 -3.47 13.41
C ASP A 169 -11.03 -3.15 14.29
N SER A 170 -11.75 -4.17 14.76
CA SER A 170 -12.96 -3.98 15.57
C SER A 170 -12.66 -3.69 17.05
N CYS A 171 -11.64 -4.32 17.64
CA CYS A 171 -11.36 -4.17 19.07
C CYS A 171 -9.91 -3.77 19.40
N ASN A 172 -9.07 -3.56 18.38
CA ASN A 172 -7.64 -3.23 18.52
C ASN A 172 -6.79 -4.30 19.23
N GLU A 173 -7.33 -5.51 19.46
CA GLU A 173 -6.60 -6.63 20.05
C GLU A 173 -5.51 -7.13 19.09
N TYR A 174 -4.33 -7.39 19.65
CA TYR A 174 -3.25 -8.02 18.91
C TYR A 174 -3.43 -9.54 18.87
N ASN A 175 -3.19 -10.15 17.70
CA ASN A 175 -3.31 -11.58 17.48
C ASN A 175 -2.06 -12.10 16.77
N LEU A 176 -1.74 -13.37 16.99
CA LEU A 176 -0.76 -14.07 16.18
C LEU A 176 -1.49 -14.75 15.01
N LEU A 177 -0.91 -14.66 13.82
CA LEU A 177 -1.42 -15.27 12.60
C LEU A 177 -0.32 -16.15 12.00
N ASN A 178 -0.68 -17.40 11.69
CA ASN A 178 0.13 -18.28 10.87
C ASN A 178 -0.62 -18.57 9.57
N LYS A 179 -0.12 -18.05 8.45
CA LYS A 179 -0.78 -18.20 7.15
C LYS A 179 -0.42 -19.53 6.47
N GLY A 180 0.63 -20.21 6.94
CA GLY A 180 1.14 -21.41 6.32
C GLY A 180 1.87 -21.15 4.99
N PRO A 181 2.30 -22.23 4.32
CA PRO A 181 3.07 -22.14 3.08
C PRO A 181 2.18 -21.84 1.86
N HIS A 182 2.84 -21.72 0.71
CA HIS A 182 2.24 -21.67 -0.62
C HIS A 182 1.40 -20.42 -0.92
N ILE A 183 1.64 -19.31 -0.22
CA ILE A 183 0.93 -18.05 -0.49
C ILE A 183 1.85 -17.11 -1.24
N ARG A 184 1.55 -16.90 -2.52
CA ARG A 184 2.29 -15.94 -3.36
C ARG A 184 1.73 -14.55 -3.21
N GLU A 185 0.42 -14.46 -3.06
CA GLU A 185 -0.26 -13.20 -3.06
C GLU A 185 -1.49 -13.26 -2.16
N LEU A 186 -1.67 -12.23 -1.33
CA LEU A 186 -2.75 -12.12 -0.37
C LEU A 186 -3.18 -10.66 -0.19
N ARG A 187 -4.35 -10.49 0.43
CA ARG A 187 -4.91 -9.24 0.90
C ARG A 187 -5.46 -9.42 2.32
N PHE A 188 -5.32 -8.41 3.16
CA PHE A 188 -5.86 -8.43 4.53
C PHE A 188 -7.33 -8.00 4.53
N GLY A 189 -8.15 -8.64 5.36
CA GLY A 189 -9.56 -8.27 5.52
C GLY A 189 -9.73 -7.19 6.57
N ASN A 190 -10.10 -7.60 7.77
CA ASN A 190 -10.51 -6.73 8.88
C ASN A 190 -9.49 -6.74 10.04
N TYR A 191 -8.21 -6.67 9.66
CA TYR A 191 -7.10 -6.47 10.58
C TYR A 191 -5.95 -5.72 9.89
N ARG A 192 -5.13 -5.07 10.71
CA ARG A 192 -3.88 -4.44 10.30
C ARG A 192 -2.68 -5.33 10.62
N TRP A 193 -1.72 -5.42 9.70
CA TRP A 193 -0.43 -6.06 9.97
C TRP A 193 0.46 -5.14 10.81
N ILE A 194 1.09 -5.68 11.85
CA ILE A 194 1.89 -4.92 12.83
C ILE A 194 3.37 -5.28 12.75
N GLU A 195 3.67 -6.58 12.74
CA GLU A 195 5.04 -7.10 12.81
C GLU A 195 5.08 -8.50 12.20
N GLN A 196 6.23 -8.90 11.65
CA GLN A 196 6.47 -10.25 11.15
C GLN A 196 7.72 -10.83 11.81
N LEU A 197 7.63 -12.08 12.23
CA LEU A 197 8.67 -12.83 12.92
C LEU A 197 9.07 -14.03 12.07
N SER A 198 10.34 -14.09 11.67
CA SER A 198 10.86 -15.21 10.87
C SER A 198 10.83 -16.51 11.67
N LYS A 199 10.36 -17.60 11.08
CA LYS A 199 10.37 -18.94 11.69
C LYS A 199 11.78 -19.52 11.84
N ASP A 200 12.76 -18.98 11.11
CA ASP A 200 14.17 -19.34 11.27
C ASP A 200 14.77 -18.77 12.57
N GLU A 201 14.15 -17.71 13.12
CA GLU A 201 14.62 -16.99 14.30
C GLU A 201 13.70 -17.16 15.52
N PHE A 202 12.42 -17.43 15.30
CA PHE A 202 11.39 -17.47 16.33
C PHE A 202 10.57 -18.77 16.26
N SER A 203 10.55 -19.50 17.38
CA SER A 203 9.55 -20.55 17.61
C SER A 203 8.16 -19.93 17.82
N GLU A 204 7.12 -20.77 17.76
CA GLU A 204 5.75 -20.35 18.05
C GLU A 204 5.62 -19.76 19.47
N GLU A 205 6.26 -20.39 20.46
CA GLU A 205 6.26 -19.91 21.84
C GLU A 205 6.95 -18.54 21.95
N GLN A 206 8.06 -18.33 21.25
CA GLN A 206 8.75 -17.04 21.23
C GLN A 206 7.92 -15.95 20.54
N ALA A 207 7.20 -16.32 19.48
CA ALA A 207 6.27 -15.42 18.80
C ALA A 207 5.08 -15.03 19.70
N LEU A 208 4.55 -15.97 20.49
CA LEU A 208 3.53 -15.69 21.50
C LEU A 208 4.06 -14.78 22.62
N VAL A 209 5.30 -14.99 23.09
CA VAL A 209 5.94 -14.08 24.05
C VAL A 209 6.05 -12.67 23.47
N ARG A 210 6.44 -12.53 22.21
CA ARG A 210 6.52 -11.23 21.53
C ARG A 210 5.15 -10.56 21.40
N LEU A 211 4.12 -11.34 21.08
CA LEU A 211 2.74 -10.87 21.06
C LEU A 211 2.33 -10.28 22.42
N GLU A 212 2.58 -11.00 23.52
CA GLU A 212 2.25 -10.52 24.88
C GLU A 212 3.03 -9.27 25.28
N GLN A 213 4.29 -9.16 24.85
CA GLN A 213 5.07 -7.92 25.04
C GLN A 213 4.40 -6.74 24.33
N ILE A 214 3.98 -6.90 23.08
CA ILE A 214 3.30 -5.85 22.32
C ILE A 214 1.99 -5.45 23.02
N LYS A 215 1.20 -6.43 23.47
CA LYS A 215 -0.02 -6.19 24.24
C LYS A 215 0.25 -5.39 25.52
N TYR A 216 1.33 -5.71 26.24
CA TYR A 216 1.69 -5.02 27.47
C TYR A 216 2.18 -3.58 27.21
N PHE A 217 3.12 -3.37 26.29
CA PHE A 217 3.75 -2.07 26.06
C PHE A 217 2.89 -1.09 25.25
N ARG A 218 1.94 -1.60 24.45
CA ARG A 218 1.06 -0.76 23.62
C ARG A 218 -0.38 -0.69 24.15
N LYS A 219 -0.64 -1.16 25.38
CA LYS A 219 -1.87 -0.82 26.10
C LYS A 219 -1.92 0.70 26.28
N LYS A 220 -2.82 1.36 25.56
CA LYS A 220 -3.32 2.68 25.91
C LYS A 220 -4.48 2.52 26.87
#